data_AF-A0A535VP87-F1
#
_entry.id   AF-A0A535VP87-F1
#
_cell.length_a   1.000
_cell.length_b   1.000
_cell.length_c   1.000
_cell.angle_alpha   90.00
_cell.angle_beta   90.00
_cell.angle_gamma   90.00
#
_symmetry.space_group_name_H-M   'P 1'
#
loop_
_entity.id
_entity.type
_entity.pdbx_description
1 polymer ?
#
loop_
_entity_poly.entity_id
_entity_poly.type
_entity_poly.pdbx_seq_one_letter_code
_entity_poly.pdbx_strand_id
1 'polypeptide(L)'
;RLLHKVEDGTMEFFGPFTLVNGTIWPYLPVEARQYRLRLLNGSNSRFYRLVLLDEQGKVTLDKITQIGTDGGLLGRPVAVPRDGLILAPAERADLIVDFRALRGQRLTLVNTAGAPFDNSPATQPPGMPDLDNRLPHPEVMEFRVSPQPVDDPFVMPATLSSSYRRLEHDRLPPGHQHRLVALVEYPDGMLTLRELAEVLEGDAASGEALIVIADERGKTVQYRTVAKQFEDTVNWFVAYGSTEVWSIINLTEDTHPFHVHLVQFQALSRDLYNKDSFNPETGGTTSPVFFQGHGSLDANEMGWKDTVRVNPGELVSIVATFDGFTGRFMYHCHLLEHEDHDMMRPFIVMPAAALAAMDMPGMSMAMPTDGEHK
;
A
#
# COMPACT_ATOMS: atom_id res chain seq x y z
N ARG A 1 -14.86 8.09 27.43
CA ARG A 1 -13.55 7.42 27.45
C ARG A 1 -13.10 7.42 25.99
N LEU A 2 -12.14 8.28 25.61
CA LEU A 2 -11.56 8.20 24.27
C LEU A 2 -10.86 6.83 24.19
N LEU A 3 -11.22 6.01 23.22
CA LEU A 3 -10.56 4.74 22.90
C LEU A 3 -9.17 5.05 22.32
N HIS A 4 -8.26 5.51 23.17
CA HIS A 4 -6.83 5.56 22.87
C HIS A 4 -6.17 4.40 23.61
N LYS A 5 -6.38 3.22 23.05
CA LYS A 5 -5.52 2.03 23.10
C LYS A 5 -6.38 0.87 22.63
N VAL A 6 -5.92 0.24 21.58
CA VAL A 6 -6.34 -1.10 21.15
C VAL A 6 -6.33 -1.99 22.39
N GLU A 7 -7.44 -2.65 22.70
CA GLU A 7 -7.47 -3.64 23.79
C GLU A 7 -6.54 -4.79 23.38
N ASP A 8 -5.73 -5.31 24.33
CA ASP A 8 -4.84 -6.45 24.10
C ASP A 8 -5.62 -7.57 23.38
N GLY A 9 -5.19 -7.93 22.16
CA GLY A 9 -5.81 -8.96 21.32
C GLY A 9 -6.73 -8.48 20.19
N THR A 10 -6.91 -7.17 19.98
CA THR A 10 -7.58 -6.66 18.76
C THR A 10 -6.56 -6.51 17.63
N MET A 11 -6.66 -7.36 16.60
CA MET A 11 -5.76 -7.34 15.44
C MET A 11 -6.00 -6.17 14.49
N GLU A 12 -7.27 -5.84 14.19
CA GLU A 12 -7.68 -4.67 13.41
C GLU A 12 -8.99 -4.07 13.93
N PHE A 13 -9.16 -2.76 13.76
CA PHE A 13 -10.42 -2.08 14.08
C PHE A 13 -11.31 -1.88 12.84
N PHE A 14 -12.52 -2.44 12.88
CA PHE A 14 -13.55 -2.25 11.85
C PHE A 14 -14.82 -1.61 12.42
N GLY A 15 -14.95 -0.30 12.24
CA GLY A 15 -16.18 0.43 12.58
C GLY A 15 -17.35 0.11 11.63
N PRO A 16 -18.60 0.05 12.13
CA PRO A 16 -19.78 -0.18 11.29
C PRO A 16 -20.32 1.09 10.62
N PHE A 17 -19.94 2.27 11.11
CA PHE A 17 -20.42 3.56 10.60
C PHE A 17 -19.33 4.24 9.78
N THR A 18 -19.62 4.53 8.51
CA THR A 18 -18.70 5.29 7.66
C THR A 18 -18.87 6.78 7.91
N LEU A 19 -17.77 7.47 8.18
CA LEU A 19 -17.73 8.92 8.30
C LEU A 19 -17.16 9.55 7.02
N VAL A 20 -17.77 10.65 6.59
CA VAL A 20 -17.19 11.56 5.59
C VAL A 20 -17.08 12.93 6.24
N ASN A 21 -15.85 13.47 6.32
CA ASN A 21 -15.54 14.73 7.00
C ASN A 21 -16.14 14.83 8.42
N GLY A 22 -16.05 13.75 9.19
CA GLY A 22 -16.52 13.70 10.58
C GLY A 22 -18.03 13.49 10.76
N THR A 23 -18.81 13.31 9.70
CA THR A 23 -20.26 13.06 9.76
C THR A 23 -20.58 11.65 9.27
N ILE A 24 -21.45 10.93 9.98
CA ILE A 24 -21.94 9.62 9.56
C ILE A 24 -22.90 9.79 8.38
N TRP A 25 -22.62 9.12 7.26
CA TRP A 25 -23.46 9.05 6.05
C TRP A 25 -24.10 10.39 5.63
N PRO A 26 -23.30 11.44 5.39
CA PRO A 26 -23.86 12.74 5.01
C PRO A 26 -24.44 12.69 3.60
N TYR A 27 -25.22 13.71 3.27
CA TYR A 27 -25.54 14.03 1.89
C TYR A 27 -24.87 15.34 1.48
N LEU A 28 -24.55 15.48 0.20
CA LEU A 28 -24.01 16.70 -0.40
C LEU A 28 -24.94 17.16 -1.54
N PRO A 29 -25.63 18.30 -1.40
CA PRO A 29 -26.28 18.95 -2.53
C PRO A 29 -25.25 19.43 -3.55
N VAL A 30 -25.44 19.07 -4.81
CA VAL A 30 -24.54 19.45 -5.91
C VAL A 30 -25.35 20.03 -7.08
N GLU A 31 -24.74 20.95 -7.82
CA GLU A 31 -25.24 21.36 -9.12
C GLU A 31 -25.00 20.24 -10.17
N ALA A 32 -25.75 20.24 -11.27
CA ALA A 32 -25.51 19.33 -12.38
C ALA A 32 -24.31 19.77 -13.23
N ARG A 33 -23.12 19.70 -12.63
CA ARG A 33 -21.82 20.10 -13.18
C ARG A 33 -20.72 19.14 -12.72
N GLN A 34 -19.50 19.35 -13.17
CA GLN A 34 -18.35 18.59 -12.69
C GLN A 34 -17.85 19.11 -11.34
N TYR A 35 -17.49 18.19 -10.46
CA TYR A 35 -16.88 18.47 -9.15
C TYR A 35 -15.54 17.76 -9.02
N ARG A 36 -14.57 18.43 -8.39
CA ARG A 36 -13.31 17.82 -7.98
C ARG A 36 -13.40 17.36 -6.53
N LEU A 37 -13.29 16.06 -6.30
CA LEU A 37 -13.31 15.44 -4.97
C LEU A 37 -11.91 14.94 -4.63
N ARG A 38 -11.41 15.34 -3.46
CA ARG A 38 -10.14 14.83 -2.92
C ARG A 38 -10.45 13.84 -1.83
N LEU A 39 -10.30 12.56 -2.15
CA LEU A 39 -10.56 11.47 -1.23
C LEU A 39 -9.27 11.13 -0.46
N LEU A 40 -9.45 10.86 0.82
CA LEU A 40 -8.45 10.28 1.72
C LEU A 40 -9.17 9.18 2.50
N ASN A 41 -8.61 7.98 2.54
CA ASN A 41 -9.02 6.99 3.52
C ASN A 41 -8.28 7.24 4.84
N GLY A 42 -8.97 7.87 5.80
CA GLY A 42 -8.46 8.12 7.15
C GLY A 42 -8.89 7.07 8.18
N SER A 43 -9.30 5.88 7.74
CA SER A 43 -9.66 4.78 8.64
C SER A 43 -8.42 4.08 9.18
N ASN A 44 -8.54 3.49 10.36
CA ASN A 44 -7.46 2.69 10.95
C ASN A 44 -7.05 1.52 10.04
N SER A 45 -8.01 0.68 9.66
CA SER A 45 -7.73 -0.55 8.90
C SER A 45 -8.80 -0.90 7.85
N ARG A 46 -9.91 -0.16 7.79
CA ARG A 46 -10.96 -0.39 6.79
C ARG A 46 -10.50 0.05 5.40
N PHE A 47 -10.48 -0.88 4.45
CA PHE A 47 -10.41 -0.59 3.02
C PHE A 47 -11.78 -0.18 2.50
N TYR A 48 -11.78 0.65 1.46
CA TYR A 48 -12.97 0.94 0.68
C TYR A 48 -12.81 0.43 -0.73
N ARG A 49 -13.84 -0.25 -1.25
CA ARG A 49 -14.08 -0.40 -2.70
C ARG A 49 -15.31 0.45 -3.01
N LEU A 50 -15.06 1.67 -3.48
CA LEU A 50 -16.10 2.68 -3.65
C LEU A 50 -16.84 2.49 -4.97
N VAL A 51 -18.15 2.33 -4.87
CA VAL A 51 -19.07 2.17 -6.00
C VAL A 51 -20.13 3.26 -5.95
N LEU A 52 -20.37 3.95 -7.07
CA LEU A 52 -21.42 4.97 -7.18
C LEU A 52 -22.68 4.33 -7.80
N LEU A 53 -23.80 4.44 -7.11
CA LEU A 53 -25.11 3.93 -7.53
C LEU A 53 -26.05 5.09 -7.87
N ASP A 54 -26.85 4.93 -8.92
CA ASP A 54 -27.98 5.81 -9.18
C ASP A 54 -29.23 5.43 -8.37
N GLU A 55 -30.32 6.18 -8.52
CA GLU A 55 -31.58 5.96 -7.81
C GLU A 55 -32.21 4.58 -8.09
N GLN A 56 -31.82 3.93 -9.19
CA GLN A 56 -32.28 2.60 -9.56
C GLN A 56 -31.30 1.51 -9.08
N GLY A 57 -30.25 1.86 -8.36
CA GLY A 57 -29.21 0.94 -7.89
C GLY A 57 -28.23 0.53 -8.99
N LYS A 58 -28.20 1.22 -10.13
CA LYS A 58 -27.26 0.92 -11.21
C LYS A 58 -25.90 1.56 -10.95
N VAL A 59 -24.85 0.77 -11.14
CA VAL A 59 -23.46 1.22 -11.07
C VAL A 59 -23.18 2.27 -12.15
N THR A 60 -22.71 3.44 -11.73
CA THR A 60 -22.50 4.63 -12.58
C THR A 60 -21.07 5.17 -12.45
N LEU A 61 -20.09 4.25 -12.42
CA LEU A 61 -18.66 4.56 -12.30
C LEU A 61 -18.08 5.28 -13.53
N ASP A 62 -18.76 5.21 -14.68
CA ASP A 62 -18.39 5.91 -15.92
C ASP A 62 -18.45 7.44 -15.80
N LYS A 63 -19.03 7.95 -14.70
CA LYS A 63 -19.11 9.38 -14.36
C LYS A 63 -17.93 9.87 -13.53
N ILE A 64 -17.03 8.96 -13.13
CA ILE A 64 -15.89 9.25 -12.27
C ILE A 64 -14.60 9.07 -13.07
N THR A 65 -13.78 10.11 -13.08
CA THR A 65 -12.44 10.07 -13.66
C THR A 65 -11.42 10.40 -12.58
N GLN A 66 -10.45 9.52 -12.35
CA GLN A 66 -9.32 9.80 -11.49
C GLN A 66 -8.28 10.64 -12.24
N ILE A 67 -7.84 11.72 -11.59
CA ILE A 67 -6.88 12.69 -12.12
C ILE A 67 -5.59 12.75 -11.31
N GLY A 68 -5.56 12.15 -10.12
CA GLY A 68 -4.40 12.15 -9.25
C GLY A 68 -4.42 11.04 -8.21
N THR A 69 -3.24 10.80 -7.63
CA THR A 69 -2.94 9.84 -6.56
C THR A 69 -2.29 10.59 -5.38
N ASP A 70 -1.75 9.85 -4.42
CA ASP A 70 -1.08 10.35 -3.22
C ASP A 70 -0.16 11.55 -3.46
N GLY A 71 0.69 11.46 -4.49
CA GLY A 71 1.74 12.42 -4.79
C GLY A 71 1.38 13.51 -5.79
N GLY A 72 0.15 13.55 -6.30
CA GLY A 72 -0.32 14.58 -7.22
C GLY A 72 -0.98 14.03 -8.49
N LEU A 73 -0.93 14.82 -9.57
CA LEU A 73 -1.63 14.49 -10.81
C LEU A 73 -1.03 13.27 -11.51
N LEU A 74 -1.91 12.43 -12.06
CA LEU A 74 -1.56 11.39 -13.03
C LEU A 74 -1.02 12.04 -14.33
N GLY A 75 -0.39 11.25 -15.20
CA GLY A 75 0.03 11.76 -16.52
C GLY A 75 -1.16 12.09 -17.44
N ARG A 76 -2.25 11.35 -17.31
CA ARG A 76 -3.50 11.48 -18.07
C ARG A 76 -4.70 11.12 -17.19
N PRO A 77 -5.93 11.52 -17.55
CA PRO A 77 -7.13 11.10 -16.84
C PRO A 77 -7.33 9.58 -16.98
N VAL A 78 -7.75 8.92 -15.90
CA VAL A 78 -7.92 7.47 -15.83
C VAL A 78 -9.34 7.16 -15.36
N ALA A 79 -10.01 6.22 -16.04
CA ALA A 79 -11.29 5.69 -15.57
C ALA A 79 -11.07 4.85 -14.31
N VAL A 80 -11.97 4.97 -13.34
CA VAL A 80 -11.95 4.08 -12.17
C VAL A 80 -12.22 2.63 -12.59
N PRO A 81 -11.68 1.61 -11.87
CA PRO A 81 -11.96 0.21 -12.16
C PRO A 81 -13.46 -0.09 -12.17
N ARG A 82 -13.87 -1.07 -12.99
CA ARG A 82 -15.29 -1.36 -13.24
C ARG A 82 -16.05 -1.89 -12.02
N ASP A 83 -15.32 -2.48 -11.09
CA ASP A 83 -15.83 -3.06 -9.85
C ASP A 83 -15.70 -2.11 -8.64
N GLY A 84 -15.08 -0.94 -8.84
CA GLY A 84 -15.00 0.13 -7.84
C GLY A 84 -13.60 0.70 -7.66
N LEU A 85 -13.52 1.90 -7.09
CA LEU A 85 -12.25 2.50 -6.68
C LEU A 85 -11.81 1.90 -5.35
N ILE A 86 -10.76 1.07 -5.36
CA ILE A 86 -10.13 0.60 -4.12
C ILE A 86 -9.28 1.73 -3.53
N LEU A 87 -9.45 1.99 -2.23
CA LEU A 87 -8.71 3.00 -1.47
C LEU A 87 -8.32 2.40 -0.11
N ALA A 88 -7.05 2.05 0.04
CA ALA A 88 -6.50 1.57 1.30
C ALA A 88 -6.27 2.71 2.29
N PRO A 89 -6.14 2.43 3.60
CA PRO A 89 -5.73 3.43 4.58
C PRO A 89 -4.52 4.26 4.11
N ALA A 90 -4.59 5.57 4.35
CA ALA A 90 -3.66 6.61 3.91
C ALA A 90 -3.53 6.87 2.39
N GLU A 91 -4.15 6.06 1.52
CA GLU A 91 -4.18 6.39 0.09
C GLU A 91 -5.09 7.60 -0.17
N ARG A 92 -4.73 8.36 -1.21
CA ARG A 92 -5.52 9.48 -1.73
C ARG A 92 -5.86 9.27 -3.20
N ALA A 93 -7.07 9.67 -3.55
CA ALA A 93 -7.53 9.74 -4.93
C ALA A 93 -8.11 11.13 -5.21
N ASP A 94 -7.66 11.74 -6.30
CA ASP A 94 -8.21 13.01 -6.80
C ASP A 94 -9.13 12.70 -7.97
N LEU A 95 -10.41 12.98 -7.81
CA LEU A 95 -11.47 12.56 -8.73
C LEU A 95 -12.17 13.78 -9.33
N ILE A 96 -12.50 13.69 -10.62
CA ILE A 96 -13.55 14.50 -11.23
C ILE A 96 -14.80 13.63 -11.36
N VAL A 97 -15.91 14.10 -10.79
CA VAL A 97 -17.22 13.47 -10.91
C VAL A 97 -18.12 14.36 -11.77
N ASP A 98 -18.67 13.81 -12.85
CA ASP A 98 -19.52 14.53 -13.80
C ASP A 98 -21.02 14.30 -13.53
N PHE A 99 -21.67 15.28 -12.89
CA PHE A 99 -23.10 15.23 -12.60
C PHE A 99 -23.98 15.84 -13.69
N ARG A 100 -23.43 16.34 -14.81
CA ARG A 100 -24.19 17.08 -15.85
C ARG A 100 -25.36 16.27 -16.41
N ALA A 101 -25.16 14.97 -16.58
CA ALA A 101 -26.17 14.04 -17.11
C ALA A 101 -27.12 13.46 -16.04
N LEU A 102 -26.95 13.83 -14.76
CA LEU A 102 -27.60 13.19 -13.61
C LEU A 102 -28.57 14.15 -12.89
N ARG A 103 -29.07 15.17 -13.61
CA ARG A 103 -29.96 16.21 -13.10
C ARG A 103 -31.16 15.63 -12.35
N GLY A 104 -31.39 16.13 -11.13
CA GLY A 104 -32.51 15.73 -10.29
C GLY A 104 -32.37 14.36 -9.62
N GLN A 105 -31.31 13.61 -9.91
CA GLN A 105 -31.09 12.29 -9.31
C GLN A 105 -30.43 12.40 -7.94
N ARG A 106 -30.62 11.36 -7.13
CA ARG A 106 -29.88 11.05 -5.92
C ARG A 106 -28.95 9.88 -6.19
N LEU A 107 -27.67 10.08 -5.90
CA LEU A 107 -26.64 9.07 -6.14
C LEU A 107 -26.04 8.65 -4.80
N THR A 108 -25.89 7.36 -4.57
CA THR A 108 -25.30 6.85 -3.32
C THR A 108 -23.92 6.29 -3.59
N LEU A 109 -22.92 6.80 -2.88
CA LEU A 109 -21.61 6.19 -2.81
C LEU A 109 -21.65 5.11 -1.73
N VAL A 110 -21.27 3.89 -2.10
CA VAL A 110 -21.25 2.73 -1.20
C VAL A 110 -19.87 2.08 -1.18
N ASN A 111 -19.57 1.38 -0.08
CA ASN A 111 -18.46 0.47 0.05
C ASN A 111 -18.90 -0.96 -0.30
N THR A 112 -18.02 -1.72 -0.95
CA THR A 112 -18.20 -3.16 -1.21
C THR A 112 -16.99 -4.00 -0.76
N ALA A 113 -15.98 -3.38 -0.14
CA ALA A 113 -14.81 -4.10 0.35
C ALA A 113 -15.14 -4.87 1.64
N GLY A 114 -14.73 -6.15 1.66
CA GLY A 114 -14.73 -6.96 2.87
C GLY A 114 -13.65 -6.55 3.86
N ALA A 115 -13.78 -7.05 5.09
CA ALA A 115 -12.86 -6.79 6.19
C ALA A 115 -12.62 -8.07 7.02
N PRO A 116 -11.37 -8.54 7.19
CA PRO A 116 -10.14 -8.02 6.56
C PRO A 116 -10.17 -8.00 5.03
N PHE A 117 -9.36 -7.13 4.41
CA PHE A 117 -9.35 -6.97 2.96
C PHE A 117 -8.22 -7.79 2.36
N ASP A 118 -8.55 -8.72 1.50
CA ASP A 118 -7.64 -9.70 0.86
C ASP A 118 -7.56 -9.52 -0.66
N ASN A 119 -8.12 -8.42 -1.18
CA ASN A 119 -8.31 -8.14 -2.62
C ASN A 119 -9.31 -9.07 -3.33
N SER A 120 -10.04 -9.92 -2.62
CA SER A 120 -11.11 -10.74 -3.20
C SER A 120 -12.26 -9.88 -3.74
N PRO A 121 -13.01 -10.35 -4.76
CA PRO A 121 -14.21 -9.69 -5.22
C PRO A 121 -15.25 -9.53 -4.10
N ALA A 122 -16.10 -8.51 -4.20
CA ALA A 122 -17.24 -8.36 -3.31
C ALA A 122 -18.17 -9.59 -3.39
N THR A 123 -18.62 -10.10 -2.25
CA THR A 123 -19.51 -11.27 -2.18
C THR A 123 -20.99 -10.89 -2.25
N GLN A 124 -21.31 -9.62 -1.99
CA GLN A 124 -22.65 -9.05 -2.09
C GLN A 124 -22.75 -7.99 -3.19
N PRO A 125 -23.93 -7.79 -3.79
CA PRO A 125 -24.17 -6.67 -4.71
C PRO A 125 -23.90 -5.31 -4.03
N PRO A 126 -23.42 -4.30 -4.76
CA PRO A 126 -23.27 -2.95 -4.22
C PRO A 126 -24.54 -2.42 -3.55
N GLY A 127 -24.40 -1.88 -2.34
CA GLY A 127 -25.51 -1.36 -1.55
C GLY A 127 -26.23 -2.38 -0.67
N MET A 128 -25.82 -3.66 -0.72
CA MET A 128 -26.34 -4.69 0.20
C MET A 128 -25.38 -4.87 1.40
N PRO A 129 -25.91 -5.01 2.63
CA PRO A 129 -25.11 -5.39 3.79
C PRO A 129 -24.42 -6.75 3.60
N ASP A 130 -23.23 -6.87 4.17
CA ASP A 130 -22.41 -8.08 4.17
C ASP A 130 -21.84 -8.32 5.57
N LEU A 131 -22.62 -9.01 6.41
CA LEU A 131 -22.28 -9.22 7.82
C LEU A 131 -21.08 -10.16 7.99
N ASP A 132 -20.94 -11.14 7.10
CA ASP A 132 -19.84 -12.12 7.14
C ASP A 132 -18.50 -11.43 6.86
N ASN A 133 -18.50 -10.39 6.03
CA ASN A 133 -17.33 -9.55 5.75
C ASN A 133 -17.30 -8.23 6.56
N ARG A 134 -17.97 -8.20 7.72
CA ARG A 134 -17.96 -7.06 8.66
C ARG A 134 -18.36 -5.71 8.02
N LEU A 135 -19.31 -5.73 7.09
CA LEU A 135 -19.87 -4.56 6.40
C LEU A 135 -21.40 -4.49 6.58
N PRO A 136 -21.90 -4.23 7.80
CA PRO A 136 -23.34 -4.16 8.08
C PRO A 136 -24.05 -2.97 7.39
N HIS A 137 -23.31 -1.92 7.05
CA HIS A 137 -23.81 -0.70 6.44
C HIS A 137 -22.89 -0.29 5.28
N PRO A 138 -23.26 -0.57 4.03
CA PRO A 138 -22.43 -0.25 2.87
C PRO A 138 -22.41 1.24 2.55
N GLU A 139 -23.31 2.06 3.10
CA GLU A 139 -23.41 3.48 2.78
C GLU A 139 -22.15 4.27 3.16
N VAL A 140 -21.77 5.20 2.29
CA VAL A 140 -20.69 6.17 2.54
C VAL A 140 -21.25 7.58 2.58
N MET A 141 -21.90 8.01 1.49
CA MET A 141 -22.58 9.31 1.40
C MET A 141 -23.55 9.35 0.22
N GLU A 142 -24.40 10.37 0.17
CA GLU A 142 -25.32 10.62 -0.94
C GLU A 142 -25.01 11.96 -1.64
N PHE A 143 -25.03 12.00 -2.97
CA PHE A 143 -25.05 13.24 -3.75
C PHE A 143 -26.48 13.54 -4.20
N ARG A 144 -26.94 14.77 -3.98
CA ARG A 144 -28.27 15.23 -4.41
C ARG A 144 -28.10 16.24 -5.54
N VAL A 145 -28.31 15.80 -6.77
CA VAL A 145 -28.05 16.63 -7.95
C VAL A 145 -29.24 17.55 -8.21
N SER A 146 -28.98 18.85 -8.31
CA SER A 146 -29.98 19.85 -8.65
C SER A 146 -30.64 19.54 -10.01
N PRO A 147 -31.97 19.72 -10.15
CA PRO A 147 -32.63 19.61 -11.46
C PRO A 147 -32.32 20.79 -12.37
N GLN A 148 -31.78 21.89 -11.83
CA GLN A 148 -31.49 23.10 -12.61
C GLN A 148 -30.30 22.87 -13.56
N PRO A 149 -30.43 23.27 -14.84
CA PRO A 149 -29.30 23.21 -15.76
C PRO A 149 -28.24 24.23 -15.35
N VAL A 150 -26.97 23.86 -15.49
CA VAL A 150 -25.83 24.73 -15.25
C VAL A 150 -24.92 24.66 -16.47
N ASP A 151 -24.40 25.82 -16.89
CA ASP A 151 -23.35 25.89 -17.90
C ASP A 151 -22.01 25.57 -17.22
N ASP A 152 -21.40 24.45 -17.63
CA ASP A 152 -20.11 23.98 -17.12
C ASP A 152 -19.13 23.84 -18.28
N PRO A 153 -18.31 24.87 -18.54
CA PRO A 153 -17.39 24.90 -19.68
C PRO A 153 -16.14 24.06 -19.45
N PHE A 154 -15.98 23.40 -18.28
CA PHE A 154 -14.79 22.60 -18.01
C PHE A 154 -14.71 21.40 -18.95
N VAL A 155 -13.56 21.28 -19.61
CA VAL A 155 -13.19 20.17 -20.47
C VAL A 155 -11.94 19.51 -19.88
N MET A 156 -12.01 18.20 -19.64
CA MET A 156 -10.90 17.42 -19.15
C MET A 156 -9.74 17.42 -20.16
N PRO A 157 -8.53 17.87 -19.79
CA PRO A 157 -7.39 17.78 -20.69
C PRO A 157 -6.87 16.34 -20.79
N ALA A 158 -6.44 15.93 -21.98
CA ALA A 158 -5.89 14.59 -22.22
C ALA A 158 -4.54 14.35 -21.51
N THR A 159 -3.78 15.42 -21.27
CA THR A 159 -2.54 15.42 -20.48
C THR A 159 -2.78 16.25 -19.23
N LEU A 160 -2.65 15.63 -18.06
CA LEU A 160 -2.89 16.29 -16.77
C LEU A 160 -1.62 16.89 -16.19
N SER A 161 -0.49 16.21 -16.35
CA SER A 161 0.79 16.65 -15.82
C SER A 161 1.88 16.56 -16.89
N SER A 162 2.45 17.71 -17.26
CA SER A 162 3.57 17.80 -18.19
C SER A 162 4.90 17.38 -17.55
N SER A 163 4.98 17.36 -16.22
CA SER A 163 6.15 16.92 -15.47
C SER A 163 6.13 15.42 -15.14
N TYR A 164 4.98 14.76 -15.23
CA TYR A 164 4.87 13.33 -14.98
C TYR A 164 5.71 12.52 -15.97
N ARG A 165 6.53 11.60 -15.46
CA ARG A 165 7.28 10.63 -16.23
C ARG A 165 7.05 9.26 -15.61
N ARG A 166 6.83 8.24 -16.45
CA ARG A 166 6.77 6.86 -15.98
C ARG A 166 8.19 6.33 -15.86
N LEU A 167 8.56 5.89 -14.67
CA LEU A 167 9.81 5.20 -14.41
C LEU A 167 9.69 3.74 -14.86
N GLU A 168 10.76 3.26 -15.49
CA GLU A 168 10.93 1.89 -15.96
C GLU A 168 12.26 1.40 -15.41
N HIS A 169 12.29 0.15 -14.93
CA HIS A 169 13.43 -0.40 -14.21
C HIS A 169 14.73 -0.37 -15.04
N ASP A 170 14.64 -0.65 -16.33
CA ASP A 170 15.75 -0.68 -17.29
C ASP A 170 16.35 0.71 -17.59
N ARG A 171 15.69 1.78 -17.13
CA ARG A 171 16.11 3.18 -17.32
C ARG A 171 16.53 3.86 -16.02
N LEU A 172 16.57 3.14 -14.91
CA LEU A 172 17.03 3.68 -13.63
C LEU A 172 18.55 3.91 -13.64
N PRO A 173 19.08 4.81 -12.79
CA PRO A 173 20.52 5.03 -12.67
C PRO A 173 21.30 3.72 -12.47
N PRO A 174 22.43 3.50 -13.15
CA PRO A 174 23.22 2.29 -12.96
C PRO A 174 23.67 2.11 -11.51
N GLY A 175 23.59 0.87 -11.00
CA GLY A 175 24.03 0.55 -9.63
C GLY A 175 23.07 1.02 -8.53
N HIS A 176 21.80 1.34 -8.86
CA HIS A 176 20.77 1.55 -7.86
C HIS A 176 20.64 0.34 -6.94
N GLN A 177 20.38 0.61 -5.66
CA GLN A 177 20.28 -0.44 -4.65
C GLN A 177 18.92 -1.11 -4.68
N HIS A 178 18.90 -2.37 -4.25
CA HIS A 178 17.68 -3.15 -4.09
C HIS A 178 17.50 -3.55 -2.64
N ARG A 179 16.27 -3.46 -2.15
CA ARG A 179 15.90 -3.92 -0.81
C ARG A 179 14.70 -4.83 -0.89
N LEU A 180 14.64 -5.83 0.00
CA LEU A 180 13.53 -6.76 0.08
C LEU A 180 12.98 -6.78 1.51
N VAL A 181 11.66 -6.70 1.59
CA VAL A 181 10.89 -6.86 2.82
C VAL A 181 9.85 -7.96 2.61
N ALA A 182 9.68 -8.83 3.61
CA ALA A 182 8.56 -9.76 3.67
C ALA A 182 7.55 -9.32 4.74
N LEU A 183 6.27 -9.34 4.37
CA LEU A 183 5.15 -9.19 5.31
C LEU A 183 4.78 -10.59 5.78
N VAL A 184 4.79 -10.80 7.10
CA VAL A 184 4.67 -12.13 7.71
C VAL A 184 3.73 -12.08 8.91
N GLU A 185 2.86 -13.08 9.02
CA GLU A 185 2.00 -13.32 10.18
C GLU A 185 2.55 -14.49 11.01
N TYR A 186 2.57 -14.34 12.33
CA TYR A 186 2.92 -15.38 13.29
C TYR A 186 1.69 -16.18 13.73
N PRO A 187 1.86 -17.39 14.32
CA PRO A 187 0.73 -18.21 14.77
C PRO A 187 -0.14 -17.56 15.85
N ASP A 188 0.39 -16.58 16.59
CA ASP A 188 -0.34 -15.77 17.57
C ASP A 188 -1.12 -14.60 16.95
N GLY A 189 -1.09 -14.49 15.61
CA GLY A 189 -1.69 -13.41 14.83
C GLY A 189 -0.76 -12.20 14.65
N MET A 190 0.41 -12.13 15.32
CA MET A 190 1.28 -10.96 15.22
C MET A 190 1.80 -10.79 13.78
N LEU A 191 1.58 -9.61 13.21
CA LEU A 191 2.05 -9.25 11.88
C LEU A 191 3.35 -8.46 11.98
N THR A 192 4.34 -8.85 11.18
CA THR A 192 5.67 -8.23 11.16
C THR A 192 6.11 -7.86 9.77
N LEU A 193 6.91 -6.81 9.72
CA LEU A 193 7.63 -6.35 8.55
C LEU A 193 9.08 -6.83 8.67
N ARG A 194 9.49 -7.79 7.86
CA ARG A 194 10.82 -8.42 7.94
C ARG A 194 11.76 -7.89 6.87
N GLU A 195 12.83 -7.22 7.28
CA GLU A 195 13.95 -6.90 6.39
C GLU A 195 14.71 -8.18 6.06
N LEU A 196 14.93 -8.42 4.77
CA LEU A 196 15.57 -9.64 4.27
C LEU A 196 16.97 -9.35 3.71
N ALA A 197 17.94 -10.17 4.09
CA ALA A 197 19.28 -10.19 3.51
C ALA A 197 19.54 -11.52 2.80
N GLU A 198 20.12 -11.45 1.61
CA GLU A 198 20.52 -12.64 0.84
C GLU A 198 21.56 -13.45 1.61
N VAL A 199 21.41 -14.77 1.58
CA VAL A 199 22.34 -15.74 2.17
C VAL A 199 23.14 -16.37 1.03
N LEU A 200 24.45 -16.17 1.06
CA LEU A 200 25.35 -16.78 0.09
C LEU A 200 25.50 -18.28 0.33
N GLU A 201 25.91 -19.00 -0.71
CA GLU A 201 26.11 -20.44 -0.64
C GLU A 201 27.14 -20.81 0.44
N GLY A 202 26.71 -21.62 1.42
CA GLY A 202 27.54 -22.06 2.55
C GLY A 202 27.45 -21.18 3.80
N ASP A 203 26.82 -20.00 3.74
CA ASP A 203 26.68 -19.08 4.88
C ASP A 203 25.45 -19.36 5.76
N ALA A 204 24.59 -20.29 5.34
CA ALA A 204 23.42 -20.70 6.10
C ALA A 204 23.85 -21.52 7.33
N ALA A 205 23.41 -21.11 8.52
CA ALA A 205 23.63 -21.90 9.72
C ALA A 205 22.78 -23.18 9.70
N SER A 206 23.27 -24.25 10.33
CA SER A 206 22.50 -25.50 10.43
C SER A 206 21.20 -25.26 11.19
N GLY A 207 20.06 -25.55 10.54
CA GLY A 207 18.73 -25.34 11.11
C GLY A 207 18.23 -23.89 11.08
N GLU A 208 18.91 -22.98 10.38
CA GLU A 208 18.45 -21.60 10.18
C GLU A 208 17.13 -21.58 9.40
N ALA A 209 16.14 -20.83 9.91
CA ALA A 209 14.89 -20.62 9.21
C ALA A 209 15.07 -19.55 8.13
N LEU A 210 15.09 -19.99 6.88
CA LEU A 210 15.30 -19.12 5.72
C LEU A 210 14.02 -18.99 4.91
N ILE A 211 13.82 -17.83 4.29
CA ILE A 211 12.80 -17.61 3.27
C ILE A 211 13.47 -17.83 1.92
N VAL A 212 13.02 -18.86 1.20
CA VAL A 212 13.54 -19.19 -0.12
C VAL A 212 12.53 -18.75 -1.17
N ILE A 213 12.97 -17.93 -2.14
CA ILE A 213 12.13 -17.39 -3.21
C ILE A 213 12.71 -17.86 -4.54
N ALA A 214 11.87 -18.42 -5.41
CA ALA A 214 12.22 -18.80 -6.78
C ALA A 214 11.74 -17.73 -7.77
N ASP A 215 12.62 -17.28 -8.65
CA ASP A 215 12.28 -16.36 -9.74
C ASP A 215 11.49 -17.04 -10.87
N GLU A 216 11.12 -16.27 -11.90
CA GLU A 216 10.40 -16.75 -13.10
C GLU A 216 11.11 -17.94 -13.79
N ARG A 217 12.44 -18.03 -13.68
CA ARG A 217 13.26 -19.10 -14.29
C ARG A 217 13.46 -20.28 -13.34
N GLY A 218 12.88 -20.24 -12.15
CA GLY A 218 13.05 -21.24 -11.10
C GLY A 218 14.38 -21.15 -10.36
N LYS A 219 15.18 -20.09 -10.57
CA LYS A 219 16.39 -19.87 -9.78
C LYS A 219 15.97 -19.43 -8.37
N THR A 220 16.49 -20.12 -7.37
CA THR A 220 16.21 -19.83 -5.98
C THR A 220 17.24 -18.87 -5.39
N VAL A 221 16.76 -17.97 -4.53
CA VAL A 221 17.58 -17.14 -3.65
C VAL A 221 17.10 -17.37 -2.22
N GLN A 222 18.04 -17.52 -1.30
CA GLN A 222 17.77 -17.73 0.12
C GLN A 222 17.94 -16.43 0.87
N TYR A 223 17.01 -16.13 1.76
CA TYR A 223 17.02 -14.91 2.56
C TYR A 223 16.91 -15.22 4.04
N ARG A 224 17.69 -14.51 4.84
CA ARG A 224 17.54 -14.47 6.30
C ARG A 224 16.83 -13.18 6.72
N THR A 225 16.07 -13.26 7.80
CA THR A 225 15.50 -12.08 8.46
C THR A 225 16.60 -11.39 9.27
N VAL A 226 16.86 -10.10 8.99
CA VAL A 226 17.88 -9.31 9.70
C VAL A 226 17.30 -8.29 10.67
N ALA A 227 16.03 -7.92 10.49
CA ALA A 227 15.24 -7.15 11.45
C ALA A 227 13.75 -7.42 11.19
N LYS A 228 12.95 -7.34 12.25
CA LYS A 228 11.50 -7.59 12.21
C LYS A 228 10.68 -6.76 13.20
N GLN A 229 11.33 -6.08 14.15
CA GLN A 229 10.71 -5.19 15.11
C GLN A 229 11.14 -3.73 14.89
N PHE A 230 10.35 -2.76 15.32
CA PHE A 230 10.68 -1.33 15.23
C PHE A 230 11.94 -0.99 16.01
N GLU A 231 12.11 -1.58 17.19
CA GLU A 231 13.27 -1.38 18.06
C GLU A 231 14.53 -2.15 17.61
N ASP A 232 14.41 -3.08 16.65
CA ASP A 232 15.60 -3.75 16.10
C ASP A 232 16.57 -2.72 15.50
N THR A 233 17.85 -3.06 15.46
CA THR A 233 18.91 -2.23 14.89
C THR A 233 18.52 -1.71 13.50
N VAL A 234 18.75 -0.42 13.26
CA VAL A 234 18.55 0.19 11.94
C VAL A 234 19.55 -0.44 10.96
N ASN A 235 19.08 -1.06 9.88
CA ASN A 235 19.96 -1.63 8.85
C ASN A 235 19.95 -0.82 7.54
N TRP A 236 18.89 -0.06 7.28
CA TRP A 236 18.72 0.63 6.01
C TRP A 236 19.25 2.06 6.08
N PHE A 237 20.49 2.22 5.61
CA PHE A 237 21.11 3.51 5.35
C PHE A 237 21.09 3.78 3.84
N VAL A 238 20.55 4.94 3.47
CA VAL A 238 20.32 5.36 2.08
C VAL A 238 21.12 6.62 1.80
N ALA A 239 21.84 6.64 0.69
CA ALA A 239 22.58 7.82 0.28
C ALA A 239 21.62 8.93 -0.19
N TYR A 240 21.80 10.14 0.31
CA TYR A 240 21.02 11.29 -0.16
C TYR A 240 21.19 11.48 -1.67
N GLY A 241 20.06 11.56 -2.38
CA GLY A 241 19.98 11.68 -3.84
C GLY A 241 20.08 10.36 -4.59
N SER A 242 20.25 9.21 -3.93
CA SER A 242 20.25 7.91 -4.62
C SER A 242 18.84 7.46 -4.97
N THR A 243 18.73 6.74 -6.08
CA THR A 243 17.54 5.97 -6.43
C THR A 243 17.70 4.54 -5.92
N GLU A 244 16.67 4.00 -5.28
CA GLU A 244 16.61 2.59 -4.89
C GLU A 244 15.29 1.96 -5.32
N VAL A 245 15.31 0.63 -5.49
CA VAL A 245 14.12 -0.19 -5.72
C VAL A 245 13.85 -1.02 -4.47
N TRP A 246 12.67 -0.87 -3.89
CA TRP A 246 12.24 -1.66 -2.74
C TRP A 246 11.17 -2.65 -3.19
N SER A 247 11.39 -3.92 -2.92
CA SER A 247 10.46 -5.00 -3.19
C SER A 247 9.80 -5.45 -1.88
N ILE A 248 8.49 -5.61 -1.90
CA ILE A 248 7.69 -6.00 -0.75
C ILE A 248 6.92 -7.25 -1.14
N ILE A 249 7.25 -8.39 -0.52
CA ILE A 249 6.52 -9.64 -0.71
C ILE A 249 5.56 -9.88 0.45
N ASN A 250 4.30 -10.15 0.13
CA ASN A 250 3.28 -10.45 1.13
C ASN A 250 3.04 -11.96 1.27
N LEU A 251 3.45 -12.50 2.41
CA LEU A 251 3.30 -13.92 2.76
C LEU A 251 2.11 -14.16 3.71
N THR A 252 1.28 -13.14 3.94
CA THR A 252 0.08 -13.19 4.80
C THR A 252 -1.19 -13.37 3.97
N GLU A 253 -2.33 -13.57 4.62
CA GLU A 253 -3.64 -13.69 3.95
C GLU A 253 -4.35 -12.36 3.68
N ASP A 254 -3.84 -11.24 4.22
CA ASP A 254 -4.47 -9.92 4.12
C ASP A 254 -3.66 -8.95 3.26
N THR A 255 -4.33 -7.93 2.71
CA THR A 255 -3.69 -6.83 1.97
C THR A 255 -3.12 -5.79 2.92
N HIS A 256 -1.88 -5.39 2.69
CA HIS A 256 -1.20 -4.38 3.50
C HIS A 256 -0.94 -3.10 2.70
N PRO A 257 -1.37 -1.91 3.17
CA PRO A 257 -0.95 -0.62 2.62
C PRO A 257 0.45 -0.30 3.12
N PHE A 258 1.46 -0.50 2.29
CA PHE A 258 2.86 -0.20 2.61
C PHE A 258 3.16 1.28 2.33
N HIS A 259 3.48 2.03 3.39
CA HIS A 259 3.76 3.46 3.36
C HIS A 259 5.26 3.74 3.59
N VAL A 260 5.82 4.72 2.87
CA VAL A 260 7.21 5.18 3.05
C VAL A 260 7.23 6.69 3.28
N HIS A 261 7.87 7.13 4.36
CA HIS A 261 8.05 8.56 4.66
C HIS A 261 9.08 9.20 3.72
N LEU A 262 9.17 10.53 3.75
CA LEU A 262 10.07 11.38 2.93
C LEU A 262 9.77 11.41 1.43
N VAL A 263 9.67 10.25 0.81
CA VAL A 263 9.70 10.10 -0.65
C VAL A 263 8.32 9.94 -1.25
N GLN A 264 8.21 10.30 -2.52
CA GLN A 264 7.21 9.74 -3.41
C GLN A 264 7.88 8.67 -4.27
N PHE A 265 7.13 7.63 -4.61
CA PHE A 265 7.59 6.52 -5.43
C PHE A 265 6.61 6.22 -6.57
N GLN A 266 7.06 5.40 -7.50
CA GLN A 266 6.17 4.73 -8.45
C GLN A 266 6.27 3.22 -8.25
N ALA A 267 5.13 2.52 -8.23
CA ALA A 267 5.13 1.07 -8.35
C ALA A 267 5.61 0.70 -9.76
N LEU A 268 6.62 -0.17 -9.86
CA LEU A 268 7.23 -0.67 -11.09
C LEU A 268 6.55 -1.94 -11.60
N SER A 269 6.33 -2.90 -10.70
CA SER A 269 5.74 -4.20 -11.01
C SER A 269 4.91 -4.75 -9.85
N ARG A 270 4.03 -5.69 -10.20
CA ARG A 270 3.26 -6.55 -9.31
C ARG A 270 3.46 -7.97 -9.81
N ASP A 271 4.13 -8.81 -9.05
CA ASP A 271 4.41 -10.20 -9.40
C ASP A 271 3.68 -11.12 -8.44
N LEU A 272 3.14 -12.23 -8.96
CA LEU A 272 2.34 -13.18 -8.18
C LEU A 272 3.20 -14.37 -7.81
N TYR A 273 3.06 -14.83 -6.56
CA TYR A 273 3.84 -15.89 -5.96
C TYR A 273 2.92 -16.86 -5.19
N ASN A 274 3.20 -18.15 -5.32
CA ASN A 274 2.62 -19.15 -4.42
C ASN A 274 3.38 -19.10 -3.10
N LYS A 275 2.69 -18.70 -2.03
CA LYS A 275 3.24 -18.52 -0.68
C LYS A 275 2.98 -19.70 0.26
N ASP A 276 2.31 -20.75 -0.20
CA ASP A 276 1.79 -21.85 0.65
C ASP A 276 2.91 -22.63 1.38
N SER A 277 4.14 -22.50 0.90
CA SER A 277 5.32 -23.13 1.50
C SER A 277 5.89 -22.37 2.70
N PHE A 278 5.47 -21.11 2.91
CA PHE A 278 5.85 -20.32 4.07
C PHE A 278 5.22 -20.90 5.34
N ASN A 279 6.04 -21.13 6.36
CA ASN A 279 5.59 -21.64 7.65
C ASN A 279 5.67 -20.53 8.71
N PRO A 280 4.52 -20.05 9.22
CA PRO A 280 4.49 -18.98 10.22
C PRO A 280 5.12 -19.40 11.56
N GLU A 281 5.08 -20.68 11.92
CA GLU A 281 5.68 -21.20 13.17
C GLU A 281 7.20 -21.09 13.17
N THR A 282 7.84 -21.36 12.03
CA THR A 282 9.30 -21.27 11.91
C THR A 282 9.76 -19.91 11.40
N GLY A 283 8.87 -19.15 10.77
CA GLY A 283 9.20 -17.90 10.09
C GLY A 283 10.07 -18.08 8.85
N GLY A 284 10.10 -19.29 8.27
CA GLY A 284 10.83 -19.63 7.06
C GLY A 284 10.00 -20.50 6.13
N THR A 285 10.57 -20.93 5.01
CA THR A 285 9.87 -21.70 3.97
C THR A 285 10.28 -23.17 3.98
N THR A 286 9.32 -24.08 3.84
CA THR A 286 9.57 -25.54 3.72
C THR A 286 10.01 -25.97 2.33
N SER A 287 9.65 -25.17 1.32
CA SER A 287 10.07 -25.24 -0.07
C SER A 287 10.03 -23.82 -0.66
N PRO A 288 10.66 -23.51 -1.80
CA PRO A 288 10.67 -22.15 -2.32
C PRO A 288 9.26 -21.61 -2.56
N VAL A 289 9.00 -20.37 -2.10
CA VAL A 289 7.89 -19.55 -2.61
C VAL A 289 8.18 -19.31 -4.09
N PHE A 290 7.29 -19.68 -5.00
CA PHE A 290 7.59 -19.71 -6.43
C PHE A 290 6.72 -18.75 -7.22
N PHE A 291 7.35 -18.11 -8.21
CA PHE A 291 6.69 -17.20 -9.15
C PHE A 291 5.56 -17.91 -9.92
N GLN A 292 4.40 -17.27 -9.98
CA GLN A 292 3.21 -17.76 -10.68
C GLN A 292 2.90 -16.95 -11.95
N GLY A 293 3.33 -15.68 -12.00
CA GLY A 293 3.09 -14.83 -13.16
C GLY A 293 3.20 -13.34 -12.84
N HIS A 294 3.25 -12.52 -13.88
CA HIS A 294 3.16 -11.07 -13.73
C HIS A 294 1.70 -10.66 -13.49
N GLY A 295 1.46 -9.94 -12.40
CA GLY A 295 0.24 -9.20 -12.16
C GLY A 295 0.17 -7.94 -13.03
N SER A 296 -0.88 -7.16 -12.85
CA SER A 296 -1.08 -5.88 -13.53
C SER A 296 -1.09 -4.75 -12.53
N LEU A 297 -0.39 -3.66 -12.83
CA LEU A 297 -0.58 -2.39 -12.13
C LEU A 297 -1.86 -1.74 -12.62
N ASP A 298 -2.73 -1.34 -11.69
CA ASP A 298 -3.95 -0.63 -12.06
C ASP A 298 -3.59 0.73 -12.67
N ALA A 299 -4.27 1.12 -13.75
CA ALA A 299 -3.97 2.38 -14.42
C ALA A 299 -4.04 3.60 -13.47
N ASN A 300 -4.87 3.50 -12.43
CA ASN A 300 -5.13 4.55 -11.46
C ASN A 300 -4.17 4.55 -10.25
N GLU A 301 -3.24 3.60 -10.16
CA GLU A 301 -2.12 3.61 -9.19
C GLU A 301 -0.75 3.85 -9.85
N MET A 302 -0.71 4.04 -11.19
CA MET A 302 0.55 4.28 -11.91
C MET A 302 1.18 5.66 -11.65
N GLY A 303 0.52 6.54 -10.89
CA GLY A 303 0.97 7.89 -10.54
C GLY A 303 2.16 7.93 -9.58
N TRP A 304 2.38 9.10 -8.99
CA TRP A 304 3.25 9.24 -7.82
C TRP A 304 2.48 8.82 -6.58
N LYS A 305 3.03 7.86 -5.85
CA LYS A 305 2.44 7.27 -4.65
C LYS A 305 3.39 7.44 -3.47
N ASP A 306 2.85 7.34 -2.27
CA ASP A 306 3.66 7.14 -1.05
C ASP A 306 3.10 5.99 -0.19
N THR A 307 1.95 5.43 -0.58
CA THR A 307 1.38 4.21 -0.02
C THR A 307 1.00 3.28 -1.17
N VAL A 308 1.30 1.99 -1.06
CA VAL A 308 0.93 0.98 -2.08
C VAL A 308 0.32 -0.25 -1.43
N ARG A 309 -0.77 -0.76 -2.00
CA ARG A 309 -1.37 -2.04 -1.60
C ARG A 309 -0.45 -3.19 -1.99
N VAL A 310 -0.20 -4.10 -1.06
CA VAL A 310 0.52 -5.37 -1.31
C VAL A 310 -0.45 -6.49 -0.97
N ASN A 311 -1.06 -7.11 -1.98
CA ASN A 311 -2.09 -8.13 -1.80
C ASN A 311 -1.47 -9.49 -1.42
N PRO A 312 -2.25 -10.45 -0.90
CA PRO A 312 -1.74 -11.78 -0.54
C PRO A 312 -1.03 -12.48 -1.71
N GLY A 313 0.15 -13.03 -1.46
CA GLY A 313 0.95 -13.72 -2.50
C GLY A 313 1.54 -12.78 -3.55
N GLU A 314 1.56 -11.48 -3.30
CA GLU A 314 2.09 -10.49 -4.23
C GLU A 314 3.49 -10.01 -3.81
N LEU A 315 4.37 -9.82 -4.80
CA LEU A 315 5.60 -9.04 -4.68
C LEU A 315 5.43 -7.74 -5.47
N VAL A 316 5.41 -6.62 -4.75
CA VAL A 316 5.32 -5.28 -5.34
C VAL A 316 6.69 -4.63 -5.31
N SER A 317 7.19 -4.19 -6.46
CA SER A 317 8.43 -3.41 -6.54
C SER A 317 8.11 -1.92 -6.72
N ILE A 318 8.65 -1.07 -5.85
CA ILE A 318 8.52 0.39 -5.92
C ILE A 318 9.89 1.02 -6.18
N VAL A 319 9.92 2.16 -6.87
CA VAL A 319 11.13 2.96 -7.07
C VAL A 319 10.99 4.35 -6.47
N ALA A 320 11.99 4.77 -5.71
CA ALA A 320 12.05 6.09 -5.09
C ALA A 320 13.44 6.72 -5.27
N THR A 321 13.48 8.05 -5.36
CA THR A 321 14.70 8.83 -5.19
C THR A 321 14.67 9.49 -3.82
N PHE A 322 15.69 9.25 -3.01
CA PHE A 322 15.75 9.69 -1.62
C PHE A 322 16.42 11.05 -1.51
N ASP A 323 15.68 12.10 -1.83
CA ASP A 323 16.15 13.49 -1.82
C ASP A 323 15.29 14.39 -0.91
N GLY A 324 15.48 15.71 -1.02
CA GLY A 324 14.77 16.71 -0.22
C GLY A 324 15.38 16.93 1.16
N PHE A 325 15.46 15.87 1.99
CA PHE A 325 15.97 15.95 3.36
C PHE A 325 16.80 14.72 3.77
N THR A 326 17.73 14.93 4.70
CA THR A 326 18.45 13.85 5.41
C THR A 326 17.86 13.67 6.80
N GLY A 327 17.89 12.46 7.35
CA GLY A 327 17.36 12.18 8.68
C GLY A 327 16.96 10.73 8.88
N ARG A 328 16.31 10.46 10.01
CA ARG A 328 15.67 9.18 10.31
C ARG A 328 14.19 9.28 9.96
N PHE A 329 13.71 8.31 9.18
CA PHE A 329 12.35 8.24 8.65
C PHE A 329 11.78 6.84 8.88
N MET A 330 10.50 6.64 8.57
CA MET A 330 9.78 5.39 8.80
C MET A 330 9.22 4.83 7.50
N TYR A 331 9.08 3.51 7.46
CA TYR A 331 8.23 2.80 6.52
C TYR A 331 7.48 1.72 7.28
N HIS A 332 6.21 1.53 6.94
CA HIS A 332 5.31 0.71 7.76
C HIS A 332 4.07 0.26 6.99
N CYS A 333 3.39 -0.73 7.56
CA CYS A 333 1.99 -0.98 7.23
C CYS A 333 1.15 0.19 7.74
N HIS A 334 0.18 0.65 6.96
CA HIS A 334 -0.72 1.73 7.34
C HIS A 334 -2.07 1.22 7.87
N LEU A 335 -2.15 -0.05 8.27
CA LEU A 335 -3.17 -0.54 9.19
C LEU A 335 -2.70 -0.18 10.59
N LEU A 336 -3.37 0.77 11.24
CA LEU A 336 -2.83 1.40 12.45
C LEU A 336 -2.61 0.40 13.60
N GLU A 337 -3.45 -0.64 13.69
CA GLU A 337 -3.24 -1.69 14.67
C GLU A 337 -2.01 -2.54 14.36
N HIS A 338 -1.65 -2.73 13.08
CA HIS A 338 -0.39 -3.40 12.71
C HIS A 338 0.80 -2.48 12.94
N GLU A 339 0.66 -1.19 12.65
CA GLU A 339 1.68 -0.17 12.95
C GLU A 339 2.03 -0.13 14.44
N ASP A 340 1.01 -0.05 15.31
CA ASP A 340 1.16 -0.03 16.77
C ASP A 340 1.65 -1.37 17.34
N HIS A 341 1.38 -2.48 16.65
CA HIS A 341 1.91 -3.82 16.96
C HIS A 341 3.09 -4.21 16.06
N ASP A 342 3.91 -3.21 15.73
CA ASP A 342 5.31 -3.37 15.34
C ASP A 342 5.60 -3.66 13.85
N MET A 343 4.61 -3.47 12.99
CA MET A 343 4.78 -3.53 11.53
C MET A 343 5.35 -2.22 10.96
N MET A 344 6.39 -1.69 11.62
CA MET A 344 7.07 -0.43 11.29
C MET A 344 8.58 -0.57 11.44
N ARG A 345 9.34 0.05 10.52
CA ARG A 345 10.80 0.05 10.56
C ARG A 345 11.38 1.44 10.27
N PRO A 346 12.48 1.81 10.94
CA PRO A 346 13.23 3.01 10.63
C PRO A 346 14.20 2.81 9.45
N PHE A 347 14.45 3.87 8.67
CA PHE A 347 15.59 4.00 7.77
C PHE A 347 16.26 5.36 7.92
N ILE A 348 17.51 5.49 7.49
CA ILE A 348 18.29 6.72 7.59
C ILE A 348 18.71 7.18 6.20
N VAL A 349 18.35 8.41 5.82
CA VAL A 349 18.90 9.10 4.65
C VAL A 349 20.02 10.01 5.10
N MET A 350 21.23 9.84 4.54
CA MET A 350 22.41 10.61 4.93
C MET A 350 23.31 10.95 3.75
N PRO A 351 24.18 11.97 3.85
CA PRO A 351 25.10 12.31 2.76
C PRO A 351 25.94 11.10 2.33
N ALA A 352 26.10 10.89 1.02
CA ALA A 352 26.84 9.75 0.47
C ALA A 352 28.28 9.64 1.03
N ALA A 353 28.94 10.77 1.29
CA ALA A 353 30.27 10.80 1.91
C ALA A 353 30.29 10.27 3.35
N ALA A 354 29.22 10.50 4.12
CA ALA A 354 29.10 9.98 5.47
C ALA A 354 28.81 8.47 5.46
N LEU A 355 27.97 8.01 4.53
CA LEU A 355 27.70 6.58 4.33
C LEU A 355 28.99 5.83 3.95
N ALA A 356 29.74 6.35 2.98
CA ALA A 356 31.01 5.76 2.57
C ALA A 356 32.03 5.67 3.70
N ALA A 357 32.01 6.60 4.67
CA ALA A 357 32.88 6.55 5.84
C ALA A 357 32.47 5.47 6.85
N MET A 358 31.19 5.11 6.94
CA MET A 358 30.71 4.01 7.79
C MET A 358 31.17 2.65 7.27
N ASP A 359 31.27 2.50 5.94
CA ASP A 359 31.69 1.27 5.27
C ASP A 359 33.22 1.07 5.22
N MET A 360 34.01 2.01 5.75
CA MET A 360 35.48 1.92 5.73
C MET A 360 35.99 0.84 6.71
N PRO A 361 36.86 -0.10 6.27
CA PRO A 361 37.49 -1.07 7.15
C PRO A 361 38.32 -0.34 8.22
N GLY A 362 38.00 -0.56 9.49
CA GLY A 362 38.65 0.09 10.65
C GLY A 362 37.76 1.08 11.42
N MET A 363 36.54 1.34 10.95
CA MET A 363 35.52 2.12 11.67
C MET A 363 34.21 1.38 11.94
N SER A 364 34.15 0.07 11.60
CA SER A 364 33.13 -0.84 12.13
C SER A 364 33.15 -0.71 13.65
N MET A 365 32.05 -0.21 14.23
CA MET A 365 31.87 -0.26 15.67
C MET A 365 32.02 -1.72 16.07
N ALA A 366 33.07 -2.00 16.84
CA ALA A 366 33.34 -3.30 17.42
C ALA A 366 32.07 -3.78 18.14
N MET A 367 31.33 -4.66 17.49
CA MET A 367 30.46 -5.61 18.18
C MET A 367 31.38 -6.40 19.12
N PRO A 368 31.05 -6.55 20.41
CA PRO A 368 31.97 -7.15 21.36
C PRO A 368 32.16 -8.63 21.03
N THR A 369 33.28 -8.95 20.39
CA THR A 369 33.93 -10.25 20.52
C THR A 369 34.79 -10.20 21.77
N ASP A 370 34.34 -10.88 22.83
CA ASP A 370 35.11 -11.91 23.53
C ASP A 370 34.69 -12.02 24.99
N GLY A 371 34.57 -13.28 25.40
CA GLY A 371 34.44 -13.69 26.79
C GLY A 371 34.88 -15.14 26.96
N GLU A 372 36.00 -15.55 26.35
CA GLU A 372 36.77 -16.66 26.90
C GLU A 372 37.32 -16.24 28.27
N HIS A 373 36.74 -16.80 29.34
CA HIS A 373 37.44 -16.93 30.61
C HIS A 373 37.16 -18.29 31.25
N LYS A 374 38.21 -19.12 31.14
CA LYS A 374 38.56 -20.35 31.87
C LYS A 374 38.06 -21.69 31.35
#